data_AF-A0A519M9Z2-F1
#
_entry.id   AF-A0A519M9Z2-F1
#
_cell.length_a   1.000
_cell.length_b   1.000
_cell.length_c   1.000
_cell.angle_alpha   90.00
_cell.angle_beta   90.00
_cell.angle_gamma   90.00
#
_symmetry.space_group_name_H-M   'P 1'
#
loop_
_entity.id
_entity.type
_entity.pdbx_description
1 polymer ?
#
loop_
_entity_poly.entity_id
_entity_poly.type
_entity_poly.pdbx_seq_one_letter_code
_entity_poly.pdbx_strand_id
1 'polypeptide(L)'
;MQLADFAGGLTYLRWFWRNFPTDVGFADFLFEATIILVKQGKLLAASRQALAAYRADRQLLAHFLGAPAPPAEAWENAPLAAESYARYFATLGSPATLQDVAEWVGELTSSAEFITSAQQFSDLHRQLHSEQDREKRGHLLAQLYPLAP
;
A
#
# COMPACT_ATOMS: atom_id res chain seq x y z
N MET A 1 7.89 3.41 -24.23
CA MET A 1 6.98 2.29 -24.55
C MET A 1 5.93 2.31 -23.44
N GLN A 2 4.72 2.78 -23.75
CA GLN A 2 3.69 3.10 -22.76
C GLN A 2 2.54 2.13 -22.98
N LEU A 3 2.43 1.11 -22.12
CA LEU A 3 1.35 0.12 -22.21
C LEU A 3 0.39 0.38 -21.05
N ALA A 4 -0.61 1.21 -21.29
CA ALA A 4 -1.81 1.35 -20.47
C ALA A 4 -2.74 0.12 -20.61
N ASP A 5 -2.16 -1.09 -20.76
CA ASP A 5 -2.90 -2.34 -20.85
C ASP A 5 -3.29 -2.83 -19.45
N PHE A 6 -4.25 -2.13 -18.85
CA PHE A 6 -4.77 -2.46 -17.53
C PHE A 6 -5.54 -3.80 -17.54
N ALA A 7 -6.04 -4.25 -18.69
CA ALA A 7 -6.73 -5.54 -18.82
C ALA A 7 -5.72 -6.70 -18.77
N GLY A 8 -4.60 -6.58 -19.49
CA GLY A 8 -3.46 -7.49 -19.39
C GLY A 8 -2.86 -7.49 -17.99
N GLY A 9 -2.65 -6.31 -17.40
CA GLY A 9 -2.20 -6.16 -16.01
C GLY A 9 -3.11 -6.89 -15.02
N LEU A 10 -4.43 -6.72 -15.13
CA LEU A 10 -5.38 -7.44 -14.28
C LEU A 10 -5.32 -8.96 -14.45
N THR A 11 -5.04 -9.43 -15.66
CA THR A 11 -4.84 -10.86 -15.94
C THR A 11 -3.57 -11.37 -15.26
N TYR A 12 -2.49 -10.60 -15.32
CA TYR A 12 -1.25 -10.91 -14.60
C TYR A 12 -1.47 -10.97 -13.09
N LEU A 13 -2.13 -9.97 -12.50
CA LEU A 13 -2.42 -9.94 -11.06
C LEU A 13 -3.21 -11.17 -10.59
N ARG A 14 -4.23 -11.59 -11.36
CA ARG A 14 -4.98 -12.82 -11.08
C ARG A 14 -4.10 -14.07 -11.13
N TRP A 15 -3.20 -14.15 -12.12
CA TRP A 15 -2.23 -15.24 -12.19
C TRP A 15 -1.28 -15.19 -11.01
N PHE A 16 -0.75 -14.03 -10.65
CA PHE A 16 0.21 -13.86 -9.55
C PHE A 16 -0.37 -14.38 -8.23
N TRP A 17 -1.51 -13.86 -7.78
CA TRP A 17 -2.09 -14.29 -6.50
C TRP A 17 -2.58 -15.73 -6.49
N ARG A 18 -2.90 -16.31 -7.65
CA ARG A 18 -3.23 -17.73 -7.75
C ARG A 18 -2.01 -18.63 -7.52
N ASN A 19 -0.84 -18.22 -8.04
CA ASN A 19 0.37 -19.03 -7.97
C ASN A 19 1.20 -18.73 -6.70
N PHE A 20 1.07 -17.53 -6.15
CA PHE A 20 1.79 -17.06 -4.97
C PHE A 20 0.83 -16.56 -3.89
N PRO A 21 -0.06 -17.41 -3.35
CA PRO A 21 -1.11 -16.98 -2.43
C PRO A 21 -0.59 -16.48 -1.07
N THR A 22 0.63 -16.84 -0.71
CA THR A 22 1.30 -16.39 0.53
C THR A 22 2.25 -15.22 0.29
N ASP A 23 2.47 -14.82 -0.96
CA ASP A 23 3.30 -13.67 -1.27
C ASP A 23 2.46 -12.41 -1.13
N VAL A 24 2.90 -11.53 -0.23
CA VAL A 24 2.24 -10.27 0.09
C VAL A 24 2.69 -9.14 -0.82
N GLY A 25 3.68 -9.37 -1.69
CA GLY A 25 4.20 -8.38 -2.62
C GLY A 25 5.03 -7.27 -1.96
N PHE A 26 5.73 -6.51 -2.79
CA PHE A 26 6.43 -5.28 -2.39
C PHE A 26 5.52 -4.05 -2.56
N ALA A 27 5.86 -2.95 -1.89
CA ALA A 27 5.01 -1.76 -1.86
C ALA A 27 4.73 -1.16 -3.25
N ASP A 28 5.74 -1.16 -4.12
CA ASP A 28 5.62 -0.75 -5.53
C ASP A 28 4.65 -1.64 -6.31
N PHE A 29 4.82 -2.96 -6.24
CA PHE A 29 3.92 -3.93 -6.87
C PHE A 29 2.47 -3.79 -6.38
N LEU A 30 2.27 -3.63 -5.06
CA LEU A 30 0.95 -3.42 -4.46
C LEU A 30 0.32 -2.10 -4.92
N PHE A 31 1.14 -1.07 -5.12
CA PHE A 31 0.68 0.20 -5.66
C PHE A 31 0.32 0.11 -7.15
N GLU A 32 1.14 -0.56 -7.97
CA GLU A 32 0.81 -0.84 -9.38
C GLU A 32 -0.47 -1.66 -9.49
N ALA A 33 -0.67 -2.64 -8.60
CA ALA A 33 -1.91 -3.40 -8.52
C ALA A 33 -3.10 -2.50 -8.18
N THR A 34 -2.92 -1.52 -7.29
CA THR A 34 -3.93 -0.51 -6.98
C THR A 34 -4.31 0.29 -8.21
N ILE A 35 -3.33 0.81 -8.96
CA ILE A 35 -3.55 1.54 -10.23
C ILE A 35 -4.40 0.70 -11.19
N ILE A 36 -3.98 -0.55 -11.44
CA ILE A 36 -4.68 -1.46 -12.35
C ILE A 36 -6.13 -1.70 -11.90
N LEU A 37 -6.35 -1.89 -10.60
CA LEU A 37 -7.69 -2.17 -10.05
C LEU A 37 -8.61 -0.95 -10.13
N VAL A 38 -8.11 0.26 -9.86
CA VAL A 38 -8.87 1.51 -10.05
C VAL A 38 -9.26 1.67 -11.51
N LYS A 39 -8.30 1.50 -12.42
CA LYS A 39 -8.52 1.57 -13.88
C LYS A 39 -9.51 0.53 -14.42
N GLN A 40 -9.75 -0.54 -13.67
CA GLN A 40 -10.71 -1.59 -13.99
C GLN A 40 -12.01 -1.48 -13.19
N GLY A 41 -12.22 -0.39 -12.42
CA GLY A 41 -13.43 -0.16 -11.63
C GLY A 41 -13.58 -1.06 -10.41
N LYS A 42 -12.50 -1.74 -9.96
CA LYS A 42 -12.52 -2.72 -8.87
C LYS A 42 -12.14 -2.07 -7.54
N LEU A 43 -12.88 -1.04 -7.14
CA LEU A 43 -12.49 -0.12 -6.07
C LEU A 43 -12.32 -0.79 -4.69
N LEU A 44 -13.15 -1.78 -4.35
CA LEU A 44 -13.00 -2.52 -3.10
C LEU A 44 -11.67 -3.31 -3.06
N ALA A 45 -11.30 -3.95 -4.17
CA ALA A 45 -10.03 -4.65 -4.27
C ALA A 45 -8.86 -3.66 -4.28
N ALA A 46 -9.00 -2.54 -4.99
CA ALA A 46 -8.01 -1.47 -5.01
C ALA A 46 -7.74 -0.92 -3.59
N SER A 47 -8.78 -0.69 -2.79
CA SER A 47 -8.64 -0.20 -1.41
C SER A 47 -7.80 -1.15 -0.55
N ARG A 48 -8.02 -2.46 -0.68
CA ARG A 48 -7.22 -3.47 0.02
C ARG A 48 -5.75 -3.42 -0.39
N GLN A 49 -5.47 -3.27 -1.69
CA GLN A 49 -4.09 -3.19 -2.19
C GLN A 49 -3.42 -1.86 -1.80
N ALA A 50 -4.14 -0.75 -1.80
CA ALA A 50 -3.63 0.54 -1.35
C ALA A 50 -3.27 0.52 0.14
N LEU A 51 -4.12 -0.10 0.97
CA LEU A 51 -3.84 -0.28 2.39
C LEU A 51 -2.64 -1.22 2.60
N ALA A 52 -2.52 -2.29 1.82
CA ALA A 52 -1.35 -3.17 1.86
C ALA A 52 -0.07 -2.44 1.45
N ALA A 53 -0.11 -1.62 0.39
CA ALA A 53 0.99 -0.78 -0.04
C ALA A 53 1.43 0.18 1.07
N TYR A 54 0.47 0.84 1.73
CA TYR A 54 0.74 1.71 2.89
C TYR A 54 1.42 0.96 4.05
N ARG A 55 0.98 -0.27 4.33
CA ARG A 55 1.57 -1.10 5.40
C ARG A 55 2.99 -1.56 5.07
N ALA A 56 3.30 -1.75 3.79
CA ALA A 56 4.64 -2.09 3.32
C ALA A 56 5.56 -0.86 3.27
N ASP A 57 5.01 0.31 2.91
CA ASP A 57 5.70 1.60 2.84
C ASP A 57 4.71 2.74 3.14
N ARG A 58 4.83 3.31 4.34
CA ARG A 58 3.91 4.35 4.82
C ARG A 58 4.05 5.68 4.09
N GLN A 59 5.13 5.90 3.35
CA GLN A 59 5.37 7.16 2.65
C GLN A 59 4.91 7.12 1.20
N LEU A 60 4.82 5.92 0.61
CA LEU A 60 4.56 5.74 -0.81
C LEU A 60 3.33 6.51 -1.31
N LEU A 61 2.18 6.37 -0.63
CA LEU A 61 0.94 7.05 -1.06
C LEU A 61 1.02 8.57 -0.90
N ALA A 62 1.71 9.07 0.14
CA ALA A 62 1.88 10.50 0.33
C ALA A 62 2.77 11.10 -0.77
N HIS A 63 3.87 10.45 -1.11
CA HIS A 63 4.73 10.89 -2.23
C HIS A 63 3.99 10.84 -3.56
N PHE A 64 3.15 9.82 -3.80
CA PHE A 64 2.32 9.76 -5.00
C PHE A 64 1.37 10.95 -5.12
N LEU A 65 0.74 11.35 -4.01
CA LEU A 65 -0.19 12.47 -3.95
C LEU A 65 0.51 13.85 -3.88
N GLY A 66 1.84 13.90 -3.74
CA GLY A 66 2.56 15.14 -3.43
C GLY A 66 2.18 15.73 -2.06
N ALA A 67 1.69 14.90 -1.14
CA ALA A 67 1.28 15.29 0.20
C ALA A 67 2.45 15.13 1.20
N PRO A 68 2.41 15.80 2.37
CA PRO A 68 3.38 15.57 3.43
C PRO A 68 3.39 14.09 3.85
N ALA A 69 4.55 13.44 3.74
CA ALA A 69 4.72 12.07 4.19
C ALA A 69 4.65 11.98 5.73
N PRO A 70 4.09 10.88 6.29
CA PRO A 70 4.15 10.65 7.73
C PRO A 70 5.62 10.55 8.19
N PRO A 71 5.92 10.96 9.43
CA PRO A 71 7.25 10.80 9.98
C PRO A 71 7.62 9.31 10.03
N ALA A 72 8.89 9.01 9.75
CA ALA A 72 9.40 7.66 9.88
C ALA A 72 9.37 7.22 11.35
N GLU A 73 8.99 5.98 11.60
CA GLU A 73 8.98 5.39 12.93
C GLU A 73 10.23 4.53 13.19
N ALA A 74 10.59 4.35 14.46
CA ALA A 74 11.76 3.55 14.85
C ALA A 74 11.67 2.06 14.48
N TRP A 75 10.47 1.54 14.24
CA TRP A 75 10.24 0.16 13.83
C TRP A 75 10.23 -0.05 12.32
N GLU A 76 10.22 1.04 11.55
CA GLU A 76 10.23 0.97 10.08
C GLU A 76 11.63 0.69 9.56
N ASN A 77 11.69 0.06 8.40
CA ASN A 77 12.90 0.14 7.59
C ASN A 77 13.11 1.60 7.17
N ALA A 78 14.37 1.99 6.97
CA ALA A 78 14.67 3.33 6.47
C ALA A 78 13.88 3.57 5.16
N PRO A 79 13.12 4.68 5.08
CA PRO A 79 12.34 4.97 3.88
C PRO A 79 13.28 5.18 2.69
N LEU A 80 12.76 4.93 1.48
CA LEU A 80 13.49 5.30 0.28
C LEU A 80 13.74 6.82 0.26
N ALA A 81 14.86 7.23 -0.34
CA ALA A 81 15.12 8.65 -0.59
C ALA A 81 14.03 9.24 -1.50
N ALA A 82 13.68 10.51 -1.32
CA ALA A 82 12.62 11.19 -2.08
C ALA A 82 12.81 11.07 -3.60
N GLU A 83 14.06 11.12 -4.06
CA GLU A 83 14.44 10.98 -5.47
C GLU A 83 14.11 9.59 -6.03
N SER A 84 14.09 8.57 -5.17
CA SER A 84 13.75 7.20 -5.56
C SER A 84 12.25 7.07 -5.85
N TYR A 85 11.39 7.67 -5.02
CA TYR A 85 9.95 7.76 -5.30
C TYR A 85 9.69 8.56 -6.56
N ALA A 86 10.31 9.72 -6.71
CA ALA A 86 10.14 10.55 -7.91
C ALA A 86 10.54 9.79 -9.18
N ARG A 87 11.66 9.05 -9.15
CA ARG A 87 12.09 8.20 -10.26
C ARG A 87 11.10 7.09 -10.54
N TYR A 88 10.62 6.40 -9.50
CA TYR A 88 9.63 5.35 -9.63
C TYR A 88 8.33 5.86 -10.28
N PHE A 89 7.74 6.95 -9.77
CA PHE A 89 6.50 7.49 -10.33
C PHE A 89 6.68 8.00 -11.77
N ALA A 90 7.85 8.51 -12.13
CA ALA A 90 8.17 8.88 -13.51
C ALA A 90 8.12 7.68 -14.47
N THR A 91 8.24 6.44 -13.99
CA THR A 91 8.09 5.22 -14.80
C THR A 91 6.65 4.76 -14.98
N LEU A 92 5.72 5.15 -14.09
CA LEU A 92 4.34 4.64 -14.08
C LEU A 92 3.46 5.24 -15.19
N GLY A 93 3.87 6.36 -15.79
CA GLY A 93 3.16 6.99 -16.90
C GLY A 93 3.09 8.51 -16.80
N SER A 94 2.36 9.13 -17.72
CA SER A 94 2.14 10.58 -17.66
C SER A 94 1.17 10.93 -16.51
N PRO A 95 1.32 12.10 -15.86
CA PRO A 95 0.39 12.58 -14.84
C PRO A 95 -1.08 12.56 -15.30
N ALA A 96 -1.33 12.91 -16.56
CA ALA A 96 -2.67 12.88 -17.15
C ALA A 96 -3.30 11.47 -17.18
N THR A 97 -2.50 10.41 -17.26
CA THR A 97 -2.99 9.03 -17.27
C THR A 97 -3.39 8.57 -15.87
N LEU A 98 -2.86 9.18 -14.81
CA LEU A 98 -3.07 8.73 -13.43
C LEU A 98 -3.89 9.70 -12.60
N GLN A 99 -4.46 10.74 -13.22
CA GLN A 99 -5.22 11.78 -12.52
C GLN A 99 -6.42 11.22 -11.74
N ASP A 100 -7.21 10.34 -12.37
CA ASP A 100 -8.33 9.63 -11.73
C ASP A 100 -7.87 8.72 -10.58
N VAL A 101 -6.70 8.11 -10.71
CA VAL A 101 -6.09 7.31 -9.62
C VAL A 101 -5.65 8.22 -8.48
N ALA A 102 -5.03 9.37 -8.76
CA ALA A 102 -4.62 10.34 -7.76
C ALA A 102 -5.83 10.88 -6.99
N GLU A 103 -6.90 11.24 -7.68
CA GLU A 103 -8.16 11.66 -7.06
C GLU A 103 -8.72 10.56 -6.15
N TRP A 104 -8.85 9.34 -6.66
CA TRP A 104 -9.38 8.22 -5.88
C TRP A 104 -8.49 7.86 -4.67
N VAL A 105 -7.16 7.85 -4.81
CA VAL A 105 -6.24 7.60 -3.70
C VAL A 105 -6.32 8.73 -2.66
N GLY A 106 -6.50 9.98 -3.10
CA GLY A 106 -6.73 11.13 -2.21
C GLY A 106 -8.00 10.99 -1.40
N GLU A 107 -9.11 10.60 -2.03
CA GLU A 107 -10.39 10.31 -1.35
C GLU A 107 -10.25 9.15 -0.36
N LEU A 108 -9.63 8.04 -0.78
CA LEU A 108 -9.39 6.88 0.07
C LEU A 108 -8.59 7.26 1.31
N THR A 109 -7.44 7.91 1.14
CA THR A 109 -6.52 8.25 2.24
C THR A 109 -7.09 9.30 3.20
N SER A 110 -8.07 10.09 2.74
CA SER A 110 -8.82 11.04 3.57
C SER A 110 -10.02 10.40 4.29
N SER A 111 -10.37 9.15 3.96
CA SER A 111 -11.51 8.46 4.55
C SER A 111 -11.25 8.08 6.01
N ALA A 112 -12.30 8.12 6.84
CA ALA A 112 -12.21 7.70 8.23
C ALA A 112 -11.77 6.23 8.38
N GLU A 113 -12.19 5.36 7.46
CA GLU A 113 -11.82 3.94 7.46
C GLU A 113 -10.32 3.74 7.24
N PHE A 114 -9.74 4.44 6.26
CA PHE A 114 -8.32 4.37 5.98
C PHE A 114 -7.50 4.95 7.14
N ILE A 115 -7.87 6.14 7.62
CA ILE A 115 -7.20 6.80 8.75
C ILE A 115 -7.21 5.89 9.99
N THR A 116 -8.36 5.30 10.32
CA THR A 116 -8.49 4.38 11.46
C THR A 116 -7.60 3.16 11.28
N SER A 117 -7.59 2.56 10.08
CA SER A 117 -6.78 1.38 9.78
C SER A 117 -5.27 1.67 9.82
N ALA A 118 -4.85 2.82 9.29
CA ALA A 118 -3.45 3.27 9.29
C ALA A 118 -2.95 3.58 10.71
N GLN A 119 -3.80 4.20 11.53
CA GLN A 119 -3.50 4.50 12.92
C GLN A 119 -3.38 3.23 13.75
N GLN A 120 -4.34 2.30 13.63
CA GLN A 120 -4.30 1.00 14.30
C GLN A 120 -3.03 0.22 13.95
N PHE A 121 -2.66 0.18 12.68
CA PHE A 121 -1.42 -0.46 12.22
C PHE A 121 -0.18 0.15 12.90
N SER A 122 -0.09 1.48 12.91
CA SER A 122 1.04 2.20 13.50
C SER A 122 1.12 2.01 15.03
N ASP A 123 -0.03 2.04 15.72
CA ASP A 123 -0.12 1.81 17.16
C ASP A 123 0.30 0.39 17.55
N LEU A 124 -0.13 -0.63 16.79
CA LEU A 124 0.24 -2.02 17.03
C LEU A 124 1.75 -2.25 16.82
N HIS A 125 2.33 -1.69 15.76
CA HIS A 125 3.78 -1.77 15.55
C HIS A 125 4.59 -1.03 16.62
N ARG A 126 4.14 0.16 17.06
CA ARG A 126 4.76 0.87 18.20
C ARG A 126 4.74 0.05 19.48
N GLN A 127 3.62 -0.62 19.77
CA GLN A 127 3.52 -1.53 20.92
C GLN A 127 4.45 -2.73 20.77
N LEU A 128 4.49 -3.36 19.58
CA LEU A 128 5.35 -4.52 19.33
C LEU A 128 6.85 -4.21 19.39
N HIS A 129 7.24 -2.99 19.04
CA HIS A 129 8.65 -2.61 19.00
C HIS A 129 9.31 -2.66 20.39
N SER A 130 8.59 -2.28 21.44
CA SER A 130 9.10 -2.26 22.81
C SER A 130 8.65 -3.46 23.66
N GLU A 131 7.67 -4.25 23.19
CA GLU A 131 7.11 -5.36 23.95
C GLU A 131 8.06 -6.56 24.04
N GLN A 132 8.33 -7.03 25.26
CA GLN A 132 9.18 -8.20 25.52
C GLN A 132 8.37 -9.42 25.95
N ASP A 133 7.16 -9.23 26.48
CA ASP A 133 6.30 -10.32 26.90
C ASP A 133 5.82 -11.15 25.70
N ARG A 134 6.15 -12.44 25.68
CA ARG A 134 5.89 -13.31 24.54
C ARG A 134 4.41 -13.49 24.25
N GLU A 135 3.57 -13.60 25.29
CA GLU A 135 2.14 -13.82 25.12
C GLU A 135 1.47 -12.57 24.56
N LYS A 136 1.80 -11.41 25.13
CA LYS A 136 1.31 -10.11 24.65
C LYS A 136 1.79 -9.81 23.24
N ARG A 137 3.04 -10.11 22.90
CA ARG A 137 3.53 -10.06 21.50
C ARG A 137 2.69 -10.93 20.58
N GLY A 138 2.36 -12.16 21.00
CA GLY A 138 1.49 -13.07 20.25
C GLY A 138 0.12 -12.46 19.96
N HIS A 139 -0.52 -11.84 20.95
CA HIS A 139 -1.80 -11.16 20.79
C HIS A 139 -1.73 -9.94 19.87
N LEU A 140 -0.65 -9.16 19.94
CA LEU A 140 -0.45 -8.01 19.05
C LEU A 140 -0.21 -8.45 17.60
N LEU A 141 0.57 -9.51 17.38
CA LEU A 141 0.81 -10.08 16.05
C LEU A 141 -0.47 -10.66 15.44
N ALA A 142 -1.32 -11.33 16.23
CA ALA A 142 -2.59 -11.85 15.77
C ALA A 142 -3.57 -10.74 15.34
N GLN A 143 -3.46 -9.53 15.90
CA GLN A 143 -4.25 -8.37 15.47
C GLN A 143 -3.72 -7.76 14.16
N LEU A 144 -2.40 -7.72 13.97
CA LEU A 144 -1.78 -7.22 12.72
C LEU A 144 -1.98 -8.16 11.54
N TYR A 145 -1.86 -9.46 11.80
CA TYR A 145 -1.94 -10.51 10.80
C TYR A 145 -3.01 -11.52 11.20
N PRO A 146 -4.30 -11.11 11.18
CA PRO A 146 -5.37 -12.03 11.47
C PRO A 146 -5.32 -13.18 10.46
N LEU A 147 -5.45 -14.41 10.96
CA LEU A 147 -5.63 -15.57 10.09
C LEU A 147 -6.83 -15.28 9.20
N ALA A 148 -6.66 -15.40 7.88
CA ALA A 148 -7.76 -15.26 6.96
C ALA A 148 -8.88 -16.26 7.37
N PRO A 149 -10.17 -15.84 7.30
CA PRO A 149 -11.28 -16.75 7.56
C PRO A 149 -11.32 -17.93 6.60
#